data_AF-A0A5K3ET89-F1
#
_entry.id   AF-A0A5K3ET89-F1
#
_cell.length_a   1.000
_cell.length_b   1.000
_cell.length_c   1.000
_cell.angle_alpha   90.00
_cell.angle_beta   90.00
_cell.angle_gamma   90.00
#
_symmetry.space_group_name_H-M   'P 1'
#
loop_
_entity.id
_entity.type
_entity.pdbx_description
1 polymer ?
#
loop_
_entity_poly.entity_id
_entity_poly.type
_entity_poly.pdbx_seq_one_letter_code
_entity_poly.pdbx_strand_id
1 'polypeptide(L)'
;MLYRSYIVLVFAFCIQSFVSASKLKTVFAVNCGGDAHVDSNGVRYEADSNQLGVASDYGLNLIMHRAHEGDALLYQTERYGTSTFFYEFPIPADGQYVLHLKFSEVWFHHPNEKVFSVELNNGLRIIEDLDIFQTVGFSIAHDENIPLTIKDNTIFVGDSSTKLNIGEKFRITFVKPANDRSFCNFNRDIAITRR
;
A
#
# COMPACT_ATOMS: atom_id res chain seq x y z
N MET A 1 -47.24 -57.88 -11.97
CA MET A 1 -45.94 -57.19 -11.82
C MET A 1 -46.00 -55.91 -12.62
N LEU A 2 -45.86 -54.74 -12.00
CA LEU A 2 -45.33 -53.50 -12.61
C LEU A 2 -45.19 -52.42 -11.52
N TYR A 3 -44.17 -51.60 -11.70
CA TYR A 3 -43.31 -50.96 -10.71
C TYR A 3 -43.96 -49.73 -10.01
N ARG A 4 -43.83 -49.61 -8.69
CA ARG A 4 -44.08 -48.33 -7.98
C ARG A 4 -42.79 -47.51 -8.01
N SER A 5 -42.75 -46.46 -8.82
CA SER A 5 -41.63 -45.51 -8.85
C SER A 5 -41.75 -44.53 -7.68
N TYR A 6 -40.78 -44.57 -6.76
CA TYR A 6 -40.60 -43.56 -5.72
C TYR A 6 -39.59 -42.53 -6.22
N ILE A 7 -40.03 -41.30 -6.47
CA ILE A 7 -39.15 -40.17 -6.76
C ILE A 7 -38.61 -39.66 -5.43
N VAL A 8 -37.32 -39.91 -5.17
CA VAL A 8 -36.60 -39.31 -4.04
C VAL A 8 -36.10 -37.93 -4.49
N LEU A 9 -36.78 -36.88 -4.05
CA LEU A 9 -36.32 -35.50 -4.19
C LEU A 9 -35.20 -35.25 -3.17
N VAL A 10 -33.95 -35.31 -3.63
CA VAL A 10 -32.79 -34.88 -2.84
C VAL A 10 -32.69 -33.36 -2.94
N PHE A 11 -33.17 -32.66 -1.92
CA PHE A 11 -32.89 -31.24 -1.75
C PHE A 11 -31.42 -31.08 -1.33
N ALA A 12 -30.56 -30.71 -2.28
CA ALA A 12 -29.20 -30.28 -2.00
C ALA A 12 -29.24 -28.92 -1.30
N PHE A 13 -29.10 -28.92 0.02
CA PHE A 13 -28.96 -27.71 0.82
C PHE A 13 -27.54 -27.16 0.63
N CYS A 14 -27.34 -26.32 -0.39
CA CYS A 14 -26.09 -25.59 -0.59
C CYS A 14 -26.02 -24.50 0.48
N ILE A 15 -25.24 -24.74 1.54
CA ILE A 15 -24.91 -23.72 2.53
C ILE A 15 -24.03 -22.71 1.80
N GLN A 16 -24.63 -21.62 1.32
CA GLN A 16 -23.88 -20.45 0.87
C GLN A 16 -23.29 -19.80 2.11
N SER A 17 -22.03 -20.08 2.39
CA SER A 17 -21.23 -19.30 3.34
C SER A 17 -21.13 -17.87 2.80
N PHE A 18 -22.00 -16.98 3.28
CA PHE A 18 -21.81 -15.54 3.07
C PHE A 18 -20.61 -15.12 3.92
N VAL A 19 -19.44 -15.07 3.28
CA VAL A 19 -18.30 -14.35 3.84
C VAL A 19 -18.67 -12.87 3.77
N SER A 20 -19.12 -12.32 4.91
CA SER A 20 -19.26 -10.87 5.04
C SER A 20 -17.87 -10.27 4.96
N ALA A 21 -17.54 -9.61 3.85
CA ALA A 21 -16.35 -8.76 3.79
C ALA A 21 -16.53 -7.65 4.83
N SER A 22 -15.81 -7.73 5.95
CA SER A 22 -15.79 -6.62 6.90
C SER A 22 -15.13 -5.43 6.20
N LYS A 23 -15.80 -4.28 6.25
CA LYS A 23 -15.20 -3.03 5.76
C LYS A 23 -13.93 -2.78 6.58
N LEU A 24 -12.77 -2.77 5.92
CA LEU A 24 -11.49 -2.49 6.55
C LEU A 24 -11.57 -1.14 7.27
N LYS A 25 -11.17 -1.10 8.54
CA LYS A 25 -11.15 0.15 9.30
C LYS A 25 -9.85 0.89 8.99
N THR A 26 -9.91 1.82 8.05
CA THR A 26 -8.79 2.71 7.73
C THR A 26 -8.47 3.61 8.93
N VAL A 27 -7.19 3.67 9.30
CA VAL A 27 -6.67 4.59 10.33
C VAL A 27 -6.26 5.90 9.68
N PHE A 28 -5.49 5.80 8.60
CA PHE A 28 -5.11 6.92 7.74
C PHE A 28 -4.84 6.40 6.32
N ALA A 29 -5.11 7.24 5.32
CA ALA A 29 -4.77 6.99 3.93
C ALA A 29 -4.50 8.32 3.21
N VAL A 30 -3.49 8.35 2.35
CA VAL A 30 -3.03 9.55 1.63
C VAL A 30 -2.72 9.18 0.19
N ASN A 31 -3.24 9.95 -0.76
CA ASN A 31 -2.88 9.89 -2.17
C ASN A 31 -1.67 10.80 -2.43
N CYS A 32 -0.48 10.21 -2.49
CA CYS A 32 0.79 10.91 -2.57
C CYS A 32 0.90 11.72 -3.88
N GLY A 33 1.12 13.02 -3.75
CA GLY A 33 1.20 13.96 -4.87
C GLY A 33 -0.12 14.25 -5.58
N GLY A 34 -1.24 13.75 -5.08
CA GLY A 34 -2.56 13.92 -5.68
C GLY A 34 -3.61 14.51 -4.75
N ASP A 35 -4.79 14.77 -5.33
CA ASP A 35 -5.98 15.16 -4.59
C ASP A 35 -6.61 13.97 -3.85
N ALA A 36 -7.56 14.28 -2.96
CA ALA A 36 -8.30 13.26 -2.22
C ALA A 36 -9.11 12.35 -3.16
N HIS A 37 -9.11 11.05 -2.89
CA HIS A 37 -9.77 10.03 -3.70
C HIS A 37 -10.47 8.99 -2.83
N VAL A 38 -11.49 8.32 -3.36
CA VAL A 38 -12.14 7.18 -2.68
C VAL A 38 -12.03 5.96 -3.57
N ASP A 39 -11.41 4.91 -3.05
CA ASP A 39 -11.22 3.67 -3.80
C ASP A 39 -12.53 2.85 -3.91
N SER A 40 -12.47 1.79 -4.73
CA SER A 40 -13.56 0.86 -4.96
C SER A 40 -14.00 0.09 -3.71
N ASN A 41 -13.17 0.05 -2.66
CA ASN A 41 -13.47 -0.55 -1.36
C ASN A 41 -14.06 0.47 -0.36
N GLY A 42 -14.20 1.74 -0.76
CA GLY A 42 -14.71 2.82 0.07
C GLY A 42 -13.71 3.35 1.10
N VAL A 43 -12.41 3.13 0.88
CA VAL A 43 -11.31 3.79 1.61
C VAL A 43 -11.12 5.18 1.03
N ARG A 44 -11.24 6.19 1.89
CA ARG A 44 -10.94 7.57 1.53
C ARG A 44 -9.46 7.87 1.76
N TYR A 45 -8.76 8.17 0.68
CA TYR A 45 -7.42 8.72 0.65
C TYR A 45 -7.52 10.24 0.73
N GLU A 46 -6.86 10.84 1.70
CA GLU A 46 -6.79 12.30 1.80
C GLU A 46 -5.79 12.87 0.79
N ALA A 47 -5.98 14.13 0.42
CA ALA A 47 -5.04 14.85 -0.44
C ALA A 47 -3.67 14.98 0.25
N ASP A 48 -2.61 14.91 -0.54
CA ASP A 48 -1.27 14.99 0.00
C ASP A 48 -0.85 16.43 0.32
N SER A 49 -0.64 16.69 1.61
CA SER A 49 -0.16 17.97 2.13
C SER A 49 1.36 17.99 2.40
N ASN A 50 2.09 16.93 2.05
CA ASN A 50 3.52 16.83 2.31
C ASN A 50 4.30 17.84 1.44
N GLN A 51 5.30 18.47 2.04
CA GLN A 51 6.15 19.46 1.36
C GLN A 51 7.54 18.91 1.04
N LEU A 52 7.86 17.71 1.51
CA LEU A 52 9.11 17.03 1.16
C LEU A 52 8.99 16.42 -0.23
N GLY A 53 10.02 16.49 -1.07
CA GLY A 53 9.94 15.99 -2.44
C GLY A 53 9.01 16.80 -3.35
N VAL A 54 8.64 16.23 -4.49
CA VAL A 54 7.92 16.87 -5.58
C VAL A 54 6.69 16.02 -5.94
N ALA A 55 5.52 16.66 -5.99
CA ALA A 55 4.30 16.05 -6.50
C ALA A 55 4.34 16.00 -8.03
N SER A 56 3.86 14.91 -8.61
CA SER A 56 3.82 14.67 -10.05
C SER A 56 2.53 13.94 -10.42
N ASP A 57 1.94 14.36 -11.53
CA ASP A 57 0.75 13.79 -12.13
C ASP A 57 1.05 13.14 -13.50
N TYR A 58 2.34 12.91 -13.79
CA TYR A 58 2.79 12.40 -15.09
C TYR A 58 2.07 11.11 -15.51
N GLY A 59 1.80 10.23 -14.53
CA GLY A 59 1.09 8.96 -14.73
C GLY A 59 -0.36 9.11 -15.20
N LEU A 60 -1.00 10.27 -15.06
CA LEU A 60 -2.37 10.51 -15.56
C LEU A 60 -2.48 10.34 -17.08
N ASN A 61 -1.38 10.51 -17.82
CA ASN A 61 -1.34 10.33 -19.26
C ASN A 61 -1.21 8.86 -19.70
N LEU A 62 -1.10 7.93 -18.75
CA LEU A 62 -0.85 6.52 -19.00
C LEU A 62 -2.05 5.66 -18.59
N ILE A 63 -2.22 4.54 -19.27
CA ILE A 63 -3.17 3.50 -18.83
C ILE A 63 -2.51 2.71 -17.70
N MET A 64 -3.14 2.69 -16.53
CA MET A 64 -2.65 1.88 -15.42
C MET A 64 -3.14 0.43 -15.55
N HIS A 65 -2.21 -0.49 -15.77
CA HIS A 65 -2.52 -1.92 -15.84
C HIS A 65 -2.58 -2.53 -14.43
N ARG A 66 -3.41 -3.58 -14.27
CA ARG A 66 -3.65 -4.29 -13.00
C ARG A 66 -4.28 -3.46 -11.86
N ALA A 67 -4.79 -2.28 -12.16
CA ALA A 67 -5.67 -1.52 -11.27
C ALA A 67 -7.13 -1.64 -11.72
N HIS A 68 -8.05 -1.56 -10.76
CA HIS A 68 -9.45 -1.30 -11.08
C HIS A 68 -9.58 0.12 -11.67
N GLU A 69 -10.47 0.34 -12.64
CA GLU A 69 -10.59 1.64 -13.33
C GLU A 69 -10.83 2.79 -12.36
N GLY A 70 -11.70 2.59 -11.36
CA GLY A 70 -11.96 3.57 -10.30
C GLY A 70 -10.80 3.79 -9.32
N ASP A 71 -9.77 2.94 -9.33
CA ASP A 71 -8.62 3.00 -8.44
C ASP A 71 -7.34 3.38 -9.19
N ALA A 72 -7.37 3.47 -10.52
CA ALA A 72 -6.21 3.78 -11.35
C ALA A 72 -5.54 5.09 -10.93
N LEU A 73 -6.32 6.09 -10.50
CA LEU A 73 -5.83 7.40 -10.05
C LEU A 73 -4.77 7.27 -8.94
N LEU A 74 -5.01 6.36 -7.99
CA LEU A 74 -4.12 6.07 -6.87
C LEU A 74 -2.71 5.65 -7.35
N TYR A 75 -2.62 5.04 -8.53
CA TYR A 75 -1.35 4.62 -9.12
C TYR A 75 -0.80 5.60 -10.17
N GLN A 76 -1.49 6.71 -10.45
CA GLN A 76 -1.13 7.65 -11.52
C GLN A 76 -0.56 8.97 -10.99
N THR A 77 -0.93 9.37 -9.77
CA THR A 77 -0.26 10.44 -9.03
C THR A 77 0.92 9.91 -8.23
N GLU A 78 1.90 10.75 -7.95
CA GLU A 78 3.04 10.38 -7.11
C GLU A 78 3.66 11.57 -6.39
N ARG A 79 4.35 11.25 -5.31
CA ARG A 79 5.40 12.09 -4.76
C ARG A 79 6.74 11.42 -4.92
N TYR A 80 7.68 12.14 -5.52
CA TYR A 80 9.05 11.68 -5.69
C TYR A 80 10.07 12.58 -5.00
N GLY A 81 11.27 12.06 -4.75
CA GLY A 81 12.36 12.81 -4.14
C GLY A 81 13.66 12.65 -4.91
N THR A 82 14.62 13.56 -4.70
CA THR A 82 16.03 13.33 -5.09
C THR A 82 16.91 12.94 -3.89
N SER A 83 16.31 12.96 -2.70
CA SER A 83 16.86 12.57 -1.40
C SER A 83 15.83 11.75 -0.63
N THR A 84 16.27 11.12 0.47
CA THR A 84 15.37 10.49 1.44
C THR A 84 14.30 11.49 1.91
N PHE A 85 13.05 11.03 1.97
CA PHE A 85 11.92 11.78 2.51
C PHE A 85 10.99 10.84 3.27
N PHE A 86 10.02 11.41 3.99
CA PHE A 86 9.14 10.63 4.85
C PHE A 86 7.72 11.19 4.89
N TYR A 87 6.80 10.36 5.37
CA TYR A 87 5.47 10.74 5.83
C TYR A 87 5.34 10.47 7.32
N GLU A 88 4.60 11.32 8.02
CA GLU A 88 4.31 11.15 9.44
C GLU A 88 2.82 11.14 9.71
N PHE A 89 2.41 10.24 10.60
CA PHE A 89 1.04 10.08 11.03
C PHE A 89 0.98 10.00 12.56
N PRO A 90 -0.17 10.33 13.18
CA PRO A 90 -0.40 10.01 14.58
C PRO A 90 -0.20 8.51 14.83
N ILE A 91 0.45 8.15 15.95
CA ILE A 91 0.62 6.74 16.33
C ILE A 91 -0.77 6.14 16.58
N PRO A 92 -1.15 5.04 15.90
CA PRO A 92 -2.39 4.33 16.20
C PRO A 92 -2.37 3.74 17.61
N ALA A 93 -3.55 3.50 18.19
CA ALA A 93 -3.65 2.71 19.41
C ALA A 93 -3.09 1.30 19.21
N ASP A 94 -2.77 0.61 20.30
CA ASP A 94 -2.31 -0.78 20.24
C ASP A 94 -3.29 -1.67 19.45
N GLY A 95 -2.74 -2.50 18.57
CA GLY A 95 -3.51 -3.31 17.63
C GLY A 95 -2.70 -3.92 16.51
N GLN A 96 -3.40 -4.71 15.69
CA GLN A 96 -2.87 -5.31 14.46
C GLN A 96 -3.32 -4.50 13.26
N TYR A 97 -2.39 -4.24 12.36
CA TYR A 97 -2.59 -3.38 11.21
C TYR A 97 -1.98 -4.01 9.95
N VAL A 98 -2.40 -3.51 8.80
CA VAL A 98 -1.72 -3.72 7.53
C VAL A 98 -1.38 -2.36 6.96
N LEU A 99 -0.09 -2.14 6.70
CA LEU A 99 0.39 -1.01 5.92
C LEU A 99 0.35 -1.40 4.45
N HIS A 100 -0.48 -0.70 3.69
CA HIS A 100 -0.60 -0.80 2.25
C HIS A 100 0.21 0.33 1.62
N LEU A 101 1.21 -0.03 0.82
CA LEU A 101 1.97 0.89 0.00
C LEU A 101 1.68 0.57 -1.47
N LYS A 102 1.27 1.58 -2.22
CA LYS A 102 0.90 1.44 -3.64
C LYS A 102 1.94 2.13 -4.50
N PHE A 103 2.40 1.41 -5.51
CA PHE A 103 3.49 1.82 -6.38
C PHE A 103 3.17 1.53 -7.84
N SER A 104 3.78 2.30 -8.74
CA SER A 104 3.92 1.95 -10.15
C SER A 104 5.13 2.68 -10.74
N GLU A 105 5.76 2.13 -11.77
CA GLU A 105 6.80 2.83 -12.55
C GLU A 105 6.16 3.49 -13.77
N VAL A 106 6.38 4.79 -13.95
CA VAL A 106 5.79 5.57 -15.06
C VAL A 106 6.82 6.40 -15.82
N TRP A 107 8.09 6.38 -15.40
CA TRP A 107 9.15 7.20 -15.98
C TRP A 107 10.32 6.37 -16.52
N PHE A 108 10.84 5.44 -15.72
CA PHE A 108 11.97 4.61 -16.12
C PHE A 108 11.53 3.40 -16.93
N HIS A 109 12.36 3.01 -17.89
CA HIS A 109 12.07 1.94 -18.84
C HIS A 109 13.06 0.78 -18.75
N HIS A 110 13.97 0.81 -17.77
CA HIS A 110 14.94 -0.25 -17.53
C HIS A 110 15.08 -0.57 -16.03
N PRO A 111 15.48 -1.81 -15.69
CA PRO A 111 15.82 -2.19 -14.32
C PRO A 111 17.03 -1.41 -13.80
N ASN A 112 17.11 -1.27 -12.49
CA ASN A 112 18.16 -0.59 -11.71
C ASN A 112 18.26 0.92 -11.94
N GLU A 113 17.42 1.51 -12.78
CA GLU A 113 17.34 2.97 -12.93
C GLU A 113 16.74 3.64 -11.68
N LYS A 114 15.96 2.87 -10.92
CA LYS A 114 15.29 3.32 -9.71
C LYS A 114 15.16 2.21 -8.68
N VAL A 115 15.91 2.37 -7.61
CA VAL A 115 15.94 1.43 -6.48
C VAL A 115 15.80 2.21 -5.19
N PHE A 116 14.94 1.75 -4.28
CA PHE A 116 14.75 2.41 -2.99
C PHE A 116 14.35 1.44 -1.89
N SER A 117 14.52 1.86 -0.66
CA SER A 117 14.12 1.10 0.51
C SER A 117 13.02 1.84 1.29
N VAL A 118 12.24 1.11 2.09
CA VAL A 118 11.22 1.70 2.97
C VAL A 118 11.50 1.29 4.41
N GLU A 119 11.52 2.27 5.29
CA GLU A 119 11.77 2.11 6.72
C GLU A 119 10.61 2.67 7.54
N LEU A 120 10.37 2.05 8.70
CA LEU A 120 9.51 2.57 9.74
C LEU A 120 10.33 3.16 10.88
N ASN A 121 9.94 4.35 11.32
CA ASN A 121 10.45 5.02 12.50
C ASN A 121 11.98 4.97 12.62
N ASN A 122 12.52 4.39 13.69
CA ASN A 122 13.94 4.36 14.02
C ASN A 122 14.73 3.36 13.14
N GLY A 123 14.52 3.41 11.82
CA GLY A 123 15.27 2.67 10.81
C GLY A 123 14.85 1.21 10.62
N LEU A 124 13.64 0.82 11.06
CA LEU A 124 13.15 -0.54 10.83
C LEU A 124 12.87 -0.74 9.34
N ARG A 125 13.80 -1.36 8.62
CA ARG A 125 13.65 -1.68 7.20
C ARG A 125 12.52 -2.70 7.00
N ILE A 126 11.50 -2.30 6.23
CA ILE A 126 10.35 -3.17 5.90
C ILE A 126 10.33 -3.60 4.44
N ILE A 127 10.98 -2.84 3.56
CA ILE A 127 11.21 -3.18 2.16
C ILE A 127 12.65 -2.77 1.83
N GLU A 128 13.42 -3.68 1.26
CA GLU A 128 14.82 -3.47 0.89
C GLU A 128 14.98 -3.49 -0.64
N ASP A 129 15.72 -2.51 -1.16
CA ASP A 129 16.14 -2.39 -2.56
C ASP A 129 15.04 -2.69 -3.60
N LEU A 130 13.85 -2.11 -3.39
CA LEU A 130 12.72 -2.23 -4.29
C LEU A 130 12.98 -1.52 -5.62
N ASP A 131 12.95 -2.31 -6.68
CA ASP A 131 12.85 -1.86 -8.06
C ASP A 131 11.48 -2.26 -8.63
N ILE A 132 10.60 -1.27 -8.80
CA ILE A 132 9.24 -1.48 -9.31
C ILE A 132 9.27 -1.95 -10.77
N PHE A 133 10.14 -1.37 -11.60
CA PHE A 133 10.24 -1.74 -13.02
C PHE A 133 10.68 -3.20 -13.16
N GLN A 134 11.69 -3.61 -12.39
CA GLN A 134 12.16 -4.99 -12.39
C GLN A 134 11.09 -5.96 -11.86
N THR A 135 10.27 -5.53 -10.89
CA THR A 135 9.26 -6.37 -10.26
C THR A 135 8.03 -6.57 -11.14
N VAL A 136 7.49 -5.49 -11.73
CA VAL A 136 6.23 -5.54 -12.48
C VAL A 136 6.28 -4.95 -13.88
N GLY A 137 7.26 -4.11 -14.20
CA GLY A 137 7.37 -3.40 -15.48
C GLY A 137 6.76 -1.99 -15.47
N PHE A 138 6.63 -1.41 -16.66
CA PHE A 138 6.15 -0.04 -16.87
C PHE A 138 4.62 0.05 -16.82
N SER A 139 4.09 1.08 -16.15
CA SER A 139 2.67 1.42 -16.04
C SER A 139 1.80 0.27 -15.50
N ILE A 140 2.34 -0.46 -14.53
CA ILE A 140 1.67 -1.59 -13.87
C ILE A 140 1.58 -1.32 -12.37
N ALA A 141 0.37 -1.47 -11.82
CA ALA A 141 0.11 -1.36 -10.39
C ALA A 141 0.83 -2.45 -9.59
N HIS A 142 1.49 -2.04 -8.51
CA HIS A 142 2.21 -2.89 -7.56
C HIS A 142 1.87 -2.51 -6.13
N ASP A 143 1.53 -3.50 -5.31
CA ASP A 143 1.11 -3.30 -3.92
C ASP A 143 2.04 -4.05 -2.98
N GLU A 144 2.52 -3.36 -1.96
CA GLU A 144 3.22 -3.95 -0.82
C GLU A 144 2.30 -3.87 0.41
N ASN A 145 1.91 -5.03 0.94
CA ASN A 145 0.99 -5.14 2.06
C ASN A 145 1.72 -5.71 3.26
N ILE A 146 2.19 -4.84 4.16
CA ILE A 146 3.03 -5.19 5.31
C ILE A 146 2.16 -5.34 6.57
N PRO A 147 1.94 -6.56 7.09
CA PRO A 147 1.30 -6.75 8.38
C PRO A 147 2.22 -6.25 9.49
N LEU A 148 1.67 -5.47 10.42
CA LEU A 148 2.40 -4.96 11.57
C LEU A 148 1.55 -4.99 12.84
N THR A 149 2.20 -5.07 13.99
CA THR A 149 1.55 -4.96 15.30
C THR A 149 2.14 -3.78 16.06
N ILE A 150 1.29 -2.95 16.63
CA ILE A 150 1.69 -1.89 17.55
C ILE A 150 1.27 -2.34 18.94
N LYS A 151 2.24 -2.46 19.84
CA LYS A 151 1.99 -2.86 21.22
C LYS A 151 3.07 -2.28 22.13
N ASP A 152 2.67 -1.73 23.27
CA ASP A 152 3.59 -1.25 24.30
C ASP A 152 4.67 -0.29 23.72
N ASN A 153 4.23 0.69 22.93
CA ASN A 153 5.10 1.64 22.21
C ASN A 153 6.17 0.96 21.32
N THR A 154 5.88 -0.22 20.78
CA THR A 154 6.79 -0.95 19.89
C THR A 154 6.04 -1.35 18.63
N ILE A 155 6.65 -1.13 17.47
CA ILE A 155 6.17 -1.63 16.18
C ILE A 155 6.86 -2.96 15.91
N PHE A 156 6.09 -3.99 15.60
CA PHE A 156 6.56 -5.31 15.21
C PHE A 156 6.18 -5.56 13.75
N VAL A 157 7.14 -6.02 12.95
CA VAL A 157 6.97 -6.45 11.56
C VAL A 157 7.69 -7.79 11.40
N GLY A 158 6.92 -8.88 11.31
CA GLY A 158 7.48 -10.23 11.40
C GLY A 158 8.26 -10.40 12.71
N ASP A 159 9.52 -10.85 12.61
CA ASP A 159 10.44 -11.03 13.74
C ASP A 159 11.21 -9.76 14.12
N SER A 160 11.09 -8.70 13.32
CA SER A 160 11.79 -7.43 13.54
C SER A 160 10.91 -6.44 14.30
N SER A 161 11.54 -5.53 15.05
CA SER A 161 10.79 -4.52 15.80
C SER A 161 11.58 -3.23 15.99
N THR A 162 10.85 -2.16 16.30
CA THR A 162 11.42 -0.89 16.70
C THR A 162 10.59 -0.21 17.76
N LYS A 163 11.25 0.41 18.74
CA LYS A 163 10.59 1.15 19.82
C LYS A 163 10.23 2.54 19.34
N LEU A 164 9.08 3.02 19.75
CA LEU A 164 8.61 4.39 19.56
C LEU A 164 8.95 5.20 20.80
N ASN A 165 9.57 6.36 20.61
CA ASN A 165 9.82 7.29 21.69
C ASN A 165 8.55 8.04 22.07
N ILE A 166 8.48 8.52 23.31
CA ILE A 166 7.35 9.33 23.78
C ILE A 166 7.23 10.59 22.93
N GLY A 167 6.05 10.85 22.38
CA GLY A 167 5.78 12.01 21.51
C GLY A 167 6.27 11.85 20.07
N GLU A 168 6.84 10.70 19.70
CA GLU A 168 7.17 10.38 18.31
C GLU A 168 5.89 10.20 17.48
N LYS A 169 5.99 10.37 16.16
CA LYS A 169 4.91 10.05 15.22
C LYS A 169 5.21 8.73 14.52
N PHE A 170 4.17 8.05 14.01
CA PHE A 170 4.38 6.92 13.11
C PHE A 170 4.99 7.44 11.81
N ARG A 171 6.22 7.05 11.49
CA ARG A 171 6.96 7.61 10.35
C ARG A 171 7.27 6.51 9.33
N ILE A 172 6.93 6.78 8.07
CA ILE A 172 7.31 5.95 6.92
C ILE A 172 8.37 6.72 6.14
N THR A 173 9.58 6.20 6.08
CA THR A 173 10.73 6.83 5.41
C THR A 173 11.04 6.08 4.12
N PHE A 174 11.07 6.81 3.00
CA PHE A 174 11.53 6.31 1.71
C PHE A 174 13.00 6.66 1.57
N VAL A 175 13.86 5.65 1.63
CA VAL A 175 15.32 5.78 1.72
C VAL A 175 15.94 5.66 0.35
N LYS A 176 16.73 6.68 -0.02
CA LYS A 176 17.59 6.64 -1.20
C LYS A 176 18.85 5.81 -0.86
N PRO A 177 19.28 4.88 -1.73
CA PRO A 177 20.57 4.19 -1.56
C PRO A 177 21.74 5.20 -1.54
N ALA A 178 22.77 4.92 -0.73
CA ALA A 178 23.94 5.79 -0.59
C ALA A 178 24.81 5.84 -1.85
N ASN A 179 24.75 4.79 -2.68
CA ASN A 179 25.51 4.67 -3.91
C ASN A 179 24.55 4.73 -5.12
N ASP A 180 24.91 5.58 -6.08
CA ASP A 180 24.56 5.51 -7.50
C ASP A 180 23.39 6.33 -8.07
N ARG A 181 23.54 6.57 -9.37
CA ARG A 181 22.98 7.55 -10.31
C ARG A 181 21.47 7.47 -10.56
N SER A 182 20.73 6.81 -9.67
CA SER A 182 19.31 6.53 -9.80
C SER A 182 18.45 7.69 -9.25
N PHE A 183 17.39 8.05 -9.96
CA PHE A 183 16.39 9.00 -9.47
C PHE A 183 15.55 8.33 -8.38
N CYS A 184 15.12 9.09 -7.37
CA CYS A 184 14.72 8.49 -6.10
C CYS A 184 13.21 8.34 -5.97
N ASN A 185 12.87 7.23 -5.29
CA ASN A 185 11.78 7.06 -4.35
C ASN A 185 10.45 7.64 -4.80
N PHE A 186 9.55 6.76 -5.26
CA PHE A 186 8.16 7.14 -5.41
C PHE A 186 7.37 6.60 -4.25
N ASN A 187 6.38 7.37 -3.85
CA ASN A 187 5.20 6.79 -3.30
C ASN A 187 3.98 7.33 -4.02
N ARG A 188 3.05 6.44 -4.33
CA ARG A 188 1.79 6.84 -4.97
C ARG A 188 0.66 6.87 -3.97
N ASP A 189 0.61 5.90 -3.06
CA ASP A 189 -0.26 6.02 -1.88
C ASP A 189 0.27 5.31 -0.64
N ILE A 190 -0.24 5.78 0.49
CA ILE A 190 -0.13 5.13 1.79
C ILE A 190 -1.54 4.86 2.29
N ALA A 191 -1.82 3.65 2.75
CA ALA A 191 -2.96 3.41 3.62
C ALA A 191 -2.56 2.49 4.77
N ILE A 192 -3.06 2.76 5.98
CA ILE A 192 -3.00 1.80 7.09
C ILE A 192 -4.41 1.42 7.47
N THR A 193 -4.67 0.11 7.44
CA THR A 193 -5.94 -0.47 7.87
C THR A 193 -5.75 -1.29 9.13
N ARG A 194 -6.73 -1.26 10.03
CA ARG A 194 -6.78 -2.08 11.24
C ARG A 194 -7.48 -3.40 10.93
N ARG A 195 -6.88 -4.51 11.38
CA ARG A 195 -7.49 -5.84 11.38
C ARG A 195 -8.48 -6.00 12.53
#